data_AF-A0A524MR93-F1
#
_entry.id   AF-A0A524MR93-F1
#
_cell.length_a   1.000
_cell.length_b   1.000
_cell.length_c   1.000
_cell.angle_alpha   90.00
_cell.angle_beta   90.00
_cell.angle_gamma   90.00
#
_symmetry.space_group_name_H-M   'P 1'
#
loop_
_entity.id
_entity.type
_entity.pdbx_description
1 polymer ?
#
loop_
_entity_poly.entity_id
_entity_poly.type
_entity_poly.pdbx_seq_one_letter_code
_entity_poly.pdbx_strand_id
1 'polypeptide(L)'
;RWKMEKSLALLIASATAVCGVSAAIAMAAASKAKKEHLTLTISMSLIFTVLMLIGMPLVIKSVGMSQIVGGAWIGGTIDSSGAVVAAGELLGEEAMEVAIVIKMIQNMMIGILAFVVAVIWVLKIERDPEAPRPSVLDIWYRFPKFILGFVALSLVSSFILNPMIGETALSGILDVTKGLRTYFFSMAFVCIGLETGFKELGKNIESRDPIKLYLFGQTLNLVLTLIFALFLFGLIMPR
;
A
#
# COMPACT_ATOMS: atom_id res chain seq x y z
N ARG A 1 -9.85 16.86 15.62
CA ARG A 1 -9.42 17.61 14.41
C ARG A 1 -7.90 17.69 14.48
N TRP A 2 -7.20 16.93 13.65
CA TRP A 2 -5.72 16.82 13.66
C TRP A 2 -5.08 18.14 13.19
N LYS A 3 -4.09 18.67 13.91
CA LYS A 3 -3.39 19.92 13.51
C LYS A 3 -2.21 19.56 12.60
N MET A 4 -2.50 19.31 11.32
CA MET A 4 -1.49 19.02 10.30
C MET A 4 -1.95 19.48 8.91
N GLU A 5 -1.01 19.58 7.95
CA GLU A 5 -1.34 19.85 6.55
C GLU A 5 -2.23 18.74 5.97
N LYS A 6 -3.19 19.14 5.12
CA LYS A 6 -4.16 18.20 4.50
C LYS A 6 -3.46 17.13 3.65
N SER A 7 -2.38 17.50 2.95
CA SER A 7 -1.59 16.59 2.14
C SER A 7 -0.92 15.52 3.00
N LEU A 8 -0.31 15.91 4.13
CA LEU A 8 0.26 14.96 5.08
C LEU A 8 -0.80 14.02 5.67
N ALA A 9 -1.97 14.56 6.06
CA ALA A 9 -3.07 13.73 6.57
C ALA A 9 -3.56 12.72 5.52
N LEU A 10 -3.69 13.14 4.26
CA LEU A 10 -4.06 12.27 3.15
C LEU A 10 -3.03 11.16 2.94
N LEU A 11 -1.74 11.51 2.91
CA LEU A 11 -0.65 10.56 2.74
C LEU A 11 -0.68 9.50 3.84
N ILE A 12 -0.72 9.91 5.12
CA ILE A 12 -0.80 8.99 6.26
C ILE A 12 -2.04 8.10 6.19
N ALA A 13 -3.21 8.69 5.96
CA ALA A 13 -4.46 7.92 5.88
C ALA A 13 -4.41 6.89 4.74
N SER A 14 -3.95 7.29 3.56
CA SER A 14 -3.81 6.39 2.40
C SER A 14 -2.78 5.30 2.61
N ALA A 15 -1.67 5.61 3.30
CA ALA A 15 -0.63 4.65 3.63
C ALA A 15 -1.19 3.54 4.53
N THR A 16 -1.85 3.91 5.63
CA THR A 16 -2.45 2.95 6.59
C THR A 16 -3.66 2.18 6.05
N ALA A 17 -4.30 2.66 4.97
CA ALA A 17 -5.52 2.05 4.44
C ALA A 17 -5.26 1.02 3.33
N VAL A 18 -4.09 1.04 2.69
CA VAL A 18 -3.83 0.26 1.48
C VAL A 18 -2.51 -0.52 1.58
N CYS A 19 -1.42 0.02 1.04
CA CYS A 19 -0.15 -0.71 0.89
C CYS A 19 1.05 0.12 1.40
N GLY A 20 0.81 1.04 2.34
CA GLY A 20 1.82 1.94 2.88
C GLY A 20 2.46 2.83 1.81
N VAL A 21 3.62 2.39 1.34
CA VAL A 21 4.55 3.19 0.53
C VAL A 21 4.01 3.52 -0.85
N SER A 22 3.51 2.54 -1.61
CA SER A 22 3.04 2.82 -2.99
C SER A 22 1.79 3.70 -2.99
N ALA A 23 0.94 3.57 -1.97
CA ALA A 23 -0.21 4.44 -1.76
C ALA A 23 0.24 5.87 -1.42
N ALA A 24 1.19 6.04 -0.49
CA ALA A 24 1.73 7.34 -0.14
C ALA A 24 2.35 8.05 -1.35
N ILE A 25 3.12 7.33 -2.18
CA ILE A 25 3.73 7.87 -3.41
C ILE A 25 2.65 8.30 -4.41
N ALA A 26 1.65 7.45 -4.65
CA ALA A 26 0.57 7.75 -5.57
C ALA A 26 -0.26 8.96 -5.11
N MET A 27 -0.58 9.04 -3.81
CA MET A 27 -1.28 10.20 -3.25
C MET A 27 -0.44 11.46 -3.26
N ALA A 28 0.88 11.36 -3.01
CA ALA A 28 1.78 12.50 -3.08
C ALA A 28 1.80 13.12 -4.49
N ALA A 29 1.83 12.29 -5.53
CA ALA A 29 1.69 12.75 -6.91
C ALA A 29 0.32 13.37 -7.18
N ALA A 30 -0.76 12.73 -6.73
CA ALA A 30 -2.14 13.19 -6.93
C ALA A 30 -2.43 14.53 -6.22
N SER A 31 -1.86 14.74 -5.03
CA SER A 31 -2.10 15.90 -4.17
C SER A 31 -0.99 16.94 -4.21
N LYS A 32 0.05 16.77 -5.06
CA LYS A 32 1.27 17.58 -5.07
C LYS A 32 1.88 17.78 -3.68
N ALA A 33 1.96 16.70 -2.89
CA ALA A 33 2.50 16.77 -1.54
C ALA A 33 4.00 17.13 -1.55
N LYS A 34 4.46 17.81 -0.50
CA LYS A 34 5.89 18.09 -0.28
C LYS A 34 6.66 16.78 -0.09
N LYS A 35 7.93 16.78 -0.51
CA LYS A 35 8.81 15.60 -0.35
C LYS A 35 8.96 15.21 1.11
N GLU A 36 9.06 16.19 2.03
CA GLU A 36 9.19 15.91 3.46
C GLU A 36 8.01 15.09 4.02
N HIS A 37 6.78 15.37 3.56
CA HIS A 37 5.58 14.63 3.99
C HIS A 37 5.55 13.20 3.49
N LEU A 38 6.01 13.00 2.25
CA LEU A 38 6.13 11.68 1.65
C LEU A 38 7.17 10.86 2.40
N THR A 39 8.37 11.40 2.61
CA THR A 39 9.43 10.74 3.36
C THR A 39 8.95 10.38 4.77
N LEU A 40 8.37 11.34 5.50
CA LEU A 40 7.84 11.10 6.85
C LEU A 40 6.82 9.95 6.90
N THR A 41 5.87 9.93 5.96
CA THR A 41 4.82 8.89 5.88
C THR A 41 5.41 7.52 5.57
N ILE A 42 6.36 7.45 4.64
CA ILE A 42 7.02 6.19 4.27
C ILE A 42 7.84 5.66 5.45
N SER A 43 8.62 6.52 6.12
CA SER A 43 9.44 6.10 7.25
C SER A 43 8.59 5.54 8.40
N MET A 44 7.46 6.19 8.72
CA MET A 44 6.51 5.65 9.70
C MET A 44 5.98 4.28 9.26
N SER A 45 5.53 4.15 8.01
CA SER A 45 4.99 2.90 7.49
C SER A 45 5.99 1.74 7.52
N LEU A 46 7.26 2.01 7.20
CA LEU A 46 8.31 1.00 7.24
C LEU A 46 8.58 0.52 8.68
N ILE A 47 8.61 1.42 9.66
CA ILE A 47 8.81 1.04 11.07
C ILE A 47 7.71 0.08 11.53
N PHE A 48 6.44 0.43 11.29
CA PHE A 48 5.32 -0.44 11.65
C PHE A 48 5.29 -1.74 10.83
N THR A 49 5.67 -1.69 9.56
CA THR A 49 5.79 -2.90 8.71
C THR A 49 6.77 -3.90 9.31
N VAL A 50 7.96 -3.45 9.75
CA VAL A 50 8.96 -4.33 10.37
C VAL A 50 8.43 -4.93 11.67
N LEU A 51 7.76 -4.13 12.50
CA LEU A 51 7.14 -4.62 13.74
C LEU A 51 6.05 -5.67 13.46
N MET A 52 5.19 -5.43 12.47
CA MET A 52 4.09 -6.35 12.12
C MET A 52 4.57 -7.62 11.43
N LEU A 53 5.65 -7.55 10.62
CA LEU A 53 6.26 -8.71 9.96
C LEU A 53 6.60 -9.80 10.98
N ILE A 54 7.13 -9.41 12.14
CA ILE A 54 7.49 -10.33 13.22
C ILE A 54 6.31 -10.54 14.17
N GLY A 55 5.62 -9.47 14.54
CA GLY A 55 4.57 -9.49 15.56
C GLY A 55 3.32 -10.25 15.16
N MET A 56 2.83 -10.08 13.93
CA MET A 56 1.58 -10.71 13.49
C MET A 56 1.67 -12.24 13.43
N PRO A 57 2.70 -12.86 12.80
CA PRO A 57 2.80 -14.32 12.79
C PRO A 57 2.86 -14.94 14.19
N LEU A 58 3.53 -14.27 15.14
CA LEU A 58 3.60 -14.72 16.54
C LEU A 58 2.24 -14.69 17.22
N VAL A 59 1.48 -13.61 17.04
CA VAL A 59 0.13 -13.47 17.60
C VAL A 59 -0.83 -14.48 16.98
N ILE A 60 -0.78 -14.68 15.66
CA ILE A 60 -1.65 -15.62 14.95
C ILE A 60 -1.40 -17.07 15.44
N LYS A 61 -0.13 -17.46 15.59
CA LYS A 61 0.25 -18.78 16.11
C LYS A 61 -0.17 -18.96 17.57
N SER A 62 -0.01 -17.94 18.41
CA SER A 62 -0.31 -18.06 19.85
C SER A 62 -1.80 -18.22 20.14
N VAL A 63 -2.67 -17.63 19.32
CA VAL A 63 -4.13 -17.78 19.43
C VAL A 63 -4.68 -18.98 18.63
N GLY A 64 -3.83 -19.75 17.95
CA GLY A 64 -4.22 -20.93 17.18
C GLY A 64 -5.11 -20.61 15.98
N MET A 65 -4.94 -19.43 15.36
CA MET A 65 -5.76 -19.01 14.21
C MET A 65 -5.39 -19.81 12.95
N SER A 66 -6.40 -20.12 12.12
CA SER A 66 -6.18 -20.89 10.89
C SER A 66 -5.27 -20.15 9.89
N GLN A 67 -4.57 -20.90 9.04
CA GLN A 67 -3.66 -20.32 8.05
C GLN A 67 -4.39 -19.38 7.07
N ILE A 68 -5.62 -19.70 6.68
CA ILE A 68 -6.43 -18.86 5.80
C ILE A 68 -6.76 -17.51 6.47
N VAL A 69 -7.29 -17.53 7.70
CA VAL A 69 -7.66 -16.29 8.42
C VAL A 69 -6.41 -15.48 8.76
N GLY A 70 -5.35 -16.14 9.22
CA GLY A 70 -4.08 -15.49 9.54
C GLY A 70 -3.41 -14.88 8.31
N GLY A 71 -3.35 -15.63 7.20
CA GLY A 71 -2.85 -15.15 5.91
C GLY A 71 -3.67 -13.97 5.40
N ALA A 72 -5.01 -14.05 5.49
CA ALA A 72 -5.88 -12.97 5.10
C ALA A 72 -5.64 -11.69 5.93
N TRP A 73 -5.45 -11.85 7.24
CA TRP A 73 -5.17 -10.74 8.13
C TRP A 73 -3.80 -10.10 7.86
N ILE A 74 -2.76 -10.91 7.64
CA ILE A 74 -1.42 -10.45 7.24
C ILE A 74 -1.49 -9.69 5.91
N GLY A 75 -2.09 -10.28 4.89
CA GLY A 75 -2.24 -9.68 3.56
C GLY A 75 -3.02 -8.38 3.59
N GLY A 76 -4.02 -8.27 4.49
CA GLY A 76 -4.82 -7.08 4.67
C GLY A 76 -4.10 -5.93 5.40
N THR A 77 -3.12 -6.23 6.25
CA THR A 77 -2.62 -5.28 7.27
C THR A 77 -1.17 -4.86 7.07
N ILE A 78 -0.30 -5.77 6.60
CA ILE A 78 1.12 -5.45 6.47
C ILE A 78 1.33 -4.56 5.24
N ASP A 79 1.92 -3.39 5.44
CA ASP A 79 2.05 -2.31 4.46
C ASP A 79 3.20 -2.49 3.44
N SER A 80 3.67 -3.72 3.21
CA SER A 80 4.69 -4.02 2.21
C SER A 80 4.50 -5.41 1.63
N SER A 81 4.43 -5.51 0.30
CA SER A 81 4.26 -6.79 -0.40
C SER A 81 5.37 -7.80 -0.06
N GLY A 82 6.62 -7.35 0.10
CA GLY A 82 7.72 -8.24 0.49
C GLY A 82 7.59 -8.74 1.93
N ALA A 83 7.18 -7.86 2.83
CA ALA A 83 6.95 -8.20 4.23
C ALA A 83 5.74 -9.14 4.41
N VAL A 84 4.69 -8.98 3.61
CA VAL A 84 3.53 -9.88 3.56
C VAL A 84 3.95 -11.30 3.19
N VAL A 85 4.76 -11.45 2.14
CA VAL A 85 5.25 -12.76 1.71
C VAL A 85 6.06 -13.41 2.84
N ALA A 86 7.02 -12.67 3.40
CA ALA A 86 7.85 -13.18 4.49
C ALA A 86 7.03 -13.55 5.74
N ALA A 87 6.08 -12.71 6.15
CA ALA A 87 5.24 -12.98 7.32
C ALA A 87 4.26 -14.14 7.08
N GLY A 88 3.72 -14.27 5.87
CA GLY A 88 2.87 -15.39 5.46
C GLY A 88 3.63 -16.71 5.45
N GLU A 89 4.85 -16.73 4.91
CA GLU A 89 5.74 -17.90 4.91
C GLU A 89 6.01 -18.40 6.33
N LEU A 90 6.18 -17.50 7.30
CA LEU A 90 6.32 -17.86 8.71
C LEU A 90 5.10 -18.60 9.28
N LEU A 91 3.91 -18.46 8.70
CA LEU A 91 2.70 -19.17 9.12
C LEU A 91 2.48 -20.49 8.37
N GLY A 92 2.84 -20.54 7.09
CA GLY A 92 2.66 -21.70 6.22
C GLY A 92 2.38 -21.31 4.77
N GLU A 93 2.47 -22.27 3.86
CA GLU A 93 2.31 -22.06 2.42
C GLU A 93 0.91 -21.53 2.06
N GLU A 94 -0.14 -22.11 2.64
CA GLU A 94 -1.52 -21.66 2.42
C GLU A 94 -1.73 -20.22 2.92
N ALA A 95 -1.19 -19.88 4.09
CA ALA A 95 -1.26 -18.52 4.63
C ALA A 95 -0.54 -17.52 3.71
N MET A 96 0.62 -17.89 3.17
CA MET A 96 1.38 -17.06 2.24
C MET A 96 0.59 -16.80 0.96
N GLU A 97 0.00 -17.82 0.34
CA GLU A 97 -0.79 -17.67 -0.89
C GLU A 97 -2.00 -16.74 -0.67
N VAL A 98 -2.76 -16.97 0.41
CA VAL A 98 -3.91 -16.12 0.75
C VAL A 98 -3.46 -14.69 1.00
N ALA A 99 -2.38 -14.48 1.74
CA ALA A 99 -1.85 -13.15 2.05
C ALA A 99 -1.43 -12.39 0.78
N ILE A 100 -0.79 -13.07 -0.17
CA ILE A 100 -0.39 -12.50 -1.47
C ILE A 100 -1.63 -12.06 -2.25
N VAL A 101 -2.64 -12.92 -2.36
CA VAL A 101 -3.87 -12.61 -3.13
C VAL A 101 -4.57 -11.38 -2.55
N ILE A 102 -4.78 -11.34 -1.23
CA ILE A 102 -5.42 -10.18 -0.59
C ILE A 102 -4.61 -8.90 -0.80
N LYS A 103 -3.28 -8.96 -0.65
CA LYS A 103 -2.43 -7.79 -0.87
C LYS A 103 -2.47 -7.32 -2.33
N MET A 104 -2.54 -8.25 -3.29
CA MET A 104 -2.66 -7.88 -4.71
C MET A 104 -3.96 -7.13 -5.00
N ILE A 105 -5.09 -7.55 -4.40
CA ILE A 105 -6.37 -6.84 -4.53
C ILE A 105 -6.24 -5.40 -4.02
N GLN A 106 -5.62 -5.19 -2.86
CA GLN A 106 -5.37 -3.85 -2.32
C GLN A 106 -4.49 -3.00 -3.25
N ASN A 107 -3.44 -3.60 -3.82
CA ASN A 107 -2.55 -2.89 -4.74
C ASN A 107 -3.29 -2.43 -6.01
N MET A 108 -4.28 -3.19 -6.49
CA MET A 108 -5.11 -2.79 -7.63
C MET A 108 -5.98 -1.56 -7.29
N MET A 109 -6.43 -1.41 -6.03
CA MET A 109 -7.26 -0.29 -5.60
C MET A 109 -6.51 1.05 -5.57
N ILE A 110 -5.17 1.05 -5.50
CA ILE A 110 -4.35 2.28 -5.49
C ILE A 110 -4.68 3.15 -6.71
N GLY A 111 -4.88 2.51 -7.86
CA GLY A 111 -5.13 3.25 -9.09
C GLY A 111 -6.43 4.04 -9.08
N ILE A 112 -7.49 3.40 -8.58
CA ILE A 112 -8.81 4.02 -8.41
C ILE A 112 -8.73 5.13 -7.36
N LEU A 113 -8.08 4.85 -6.22
CA LEU A 113 -7.94 5.83 -5.14
C LEU A 113 -7.18 7.07 -5.61
N ALA A 114 -6.09 6.89 -6.36
CA ALA A 114 -5.28 8.00 -6.85
C ALA A 114 -6.04 8.86 -7.85
N PHE A 115 -6.86 8.25 -8.72
CA PHE A 115 -7.76 8.98 -9.61
C PHE A 115 -8.77 9.82 -8.83
N VAL A 116 -9.50 9.19 -7.90
CA VAL A 116 -10.53 9.86 -7.09
C VAL A 116 -9.92 11.03 -6.30
N VAL A 117 -8.75 10.81 -5.69
CA VAL A 117 -8.04 11.84 -4.94
C VAL A 117 -7.58 12.96 -5.86
N ALA A 118 -7.00 12.67 -7.03
CA ALA A 118 -6.59 13.70 -7.99
C ALA A 118 -7.78 14.59 -8.39
N VAL A 119 -8.94 13.98 -8.67
CA VAL A 119 -10.18 14.71 -9.01
C VAL A 119 -10.66 15.57 -7.84
N ILE A 120 -10.75 15.01 -6.64
CA ILE A 120 -11.21 15.75 -5.44
C ILE A 120 -10.25 16.90 -5.12
N TRP A 121 -8.95 16.66 -5.21
CA TRP A 121 -7.93 17.64 -4.86
C TRP A 121 -8.00 18.86 -5.78
N VAL A 122 -8.11 18.59 -7.08
CA VAL A 122 -8.21 19.60 -8.13
C VAL A 122 -9.54 20.36 -8.06
N LEU A 123 -10.67 19.66 -7.86
CA LEU A 123 -12.00 20.29 -7.93
C LEU A 123 -12.47 20.94 -6.63
N LYS A 124 -11.95 20.52 -5.47
CA LYS A 124 -12.46 20.96 -4.16
C LYS A 124 -11.42 21.53 -3.20
N ILE A 125 -10.17 21.06 -3.24
CA ILE A 125 -9.17 21.40 -2.20
C ILE A 125 -8.31 22.59 -2.63
N GLU A 126 -7.82 22.59 -3.86
CA GLU A 126 -7.06 23.71 -4.46
C GLU A 126 -7.94 24.61 -5.32
N ARG A 127 -9.27 24.55 -5.16
CA ARG A 127 -10.18 25.41 -5.89
C ARG A 127 -10.05 26.84 -5.36
N ASP A 128 -9.27 27.64 -6.07
CA ASP A 128 -9.35 29.09 -5.99
C ASP A 128 -10.67 29.53 -6.65
N PRO A 129 -11.57 30.25 -5.93
CA PRO A 129 -12.82 30.75 -6.49
C PRO A 129 -12.66 31.64 -7.72
N GLU A 130 -11.51 32.31 -7.86
CA GLU A 130 -11.22 33.23 -8.97
C GLU A 130 -10.40 32.60 -10.10
N ALA A 131 -9.84 31.40 -9.91
CA ALA A 131 -9.09 30.72 -10.96
C ALA A 131 -10.02 30.05 -12.00
N PRO A 132 -9.56 29.90 -13.25
CA PRO A 132 -10.28 29.12 -14.27
C PRO A 132 -10.62 27.71 -13.76
N ARG A 133 -11.75 27.15 -14.21
CA ARG A 133 -12.11 25.78 -13.87
C ARG A 133 -10.96 24.84 -14.23
N PRO A 134 -10.59 23.90 -13.35
CA PRO A 134 -9.47 23.02 -13.63
C PRO A 134 -9.70 22.25 -14.92
N SER A 135 -8.67 22.19 -15.76
CA SER A 135 -8.75 21.49 -17.04
C SER A 135 -8.63 19.98 -16.82
N VAL A 136 -9.19 19.19 -17.74
CA VAL A 136 -8.95 17.74 -17.80
C VAL A 136 -7.45 17.44 -17.88
N LEU A 137 -6.66 18.36 -18.48
CA LEU A 137 -5.21 18.30 -18.50
C LEU A 137 -4.59 18.30 -17.09
N ASP A 138 -5.10 19.10 -16.15
CA ASP A 138 -4.55 19.19 -14.79
C ASP A 138 -4.72 17.89 -14.02
N ILE A 139 -5.85 17.21 -14.23
CA ILE A 139 -6.13 15.89 -13.67
C ILE A 139 -5.18 14.86 -14.30
N TRP A 140 -4.99 14.92 -15.63
CA TRP A 140 -4.10 14.02 -16.35
C TRP A 140 -2.63 14.14 -15.92
N TYR A 141 -2.15 15.36 -15.64
CA TYR A 141 -0.78 15.56 -15.17
C TYR A 141 -0.53 14.99 -13.77
N ARG A 142 -1.53 15.07 -12.88
CA ARG A 142 -1.46 14.55 -11.50
C ARG A 142 -1.74 13.05 -11.40
N PHE A 143 -2.48 12.49 -12.36
CA PHE A 143 -2.81 11.08 -12.37
C PHE A 143 -1.52 10.23 -12.50
N PRO A 144 -1.32 9.19 -11.65
CA PRO A 144 -0.13 8.37 -11.73
C PRO A 144 -0.13 7.49 -12.98
N LYS A 145 0.63 7.91 -13.99
CA LYS A 145 0.63 7.27 -15.32
C LYS A 145 1.09 5.80 -15.30
N PHE A 146 1.85 5.38 -14.28
CA PHE A 146 2.27 3.98 -14.12
C PHE A 146 1.08 3.02 -13.96
N ILE A 147 -0.07 3.49 -13.46
CA ILE A 147 -1.30 2.69 -13.33
C ILE A 147 -1.79 2.24 -14.71
N LEU A 148 -1.72 3.12 -15.72
CA LEU A 148 -2.12 2.77 -17.10
C LEU A 148 -1.20 1.69 -17.67
N GLY A 149 0.10 1.81 -17.42
CA GLY A 149 1.09 0.79 -17.79
C GLY A 149 0.80 -0.55 -17.14
N PHE A 150 0.49 -0.57 -15.84
CA PHE A 150 0.11 -1.79 -15.11
C PHE A 150 -1.13 -2.45 -15.71
N VAL A 151 -2.21 -1.69 -15.93
CA VAL A 151 -3.47 -2.21 -16.50
C VAL A 151 -3.24 -2.72 -17.92
N ALA A 152 -2.55 -1.95 -18.77
CA ALA A 152 -2.26 -2.35 -20.14
C ALA A 152 -1.44 -3.63 -20.19
N LEU A 153 -0.36 -3.73 -19.41
CA LEU A 153 0.47 -4.94 -19.33
C LEU A 153 -0.31 -6.13 -18.75
N SER A 154 -1.20 -5.91 -17.78
CA SER A 154 -2.07 -6.96 -17.26
C SER A 154 -2.99 -7.51 -18.35
N LEU A 155 -3.63 -6.64 -19.14
CA LEU A 155 -4.50 -7.05 -20.24
C LEU A 155 -3.72 -7.77 -21.35
N VAL A 156 -2.56 -7.24 -21.73
CA VAL A 156 -1.67 -7.88 -22.72
C VAL A 156 -1.21 -9.25 -22.21
N SER A 157 -0.82 -9.35 -20.95
CA SER A 157 -0.42 -10.62 -20.34
C SER A 157 -1.55 -11.64 -20.37
N SER A 158 -2.75 -11.24 -19.94
CA SER A 158 -3.91 -12.14 -19.84
C SER A 158 -4.52 -12.55 -21.18
N PHE A 159 -4.66 -11.62 -22.13
CA PHE A 159 -5.42 -11.85 -23.38
C PHE A 159 -4.56 -12.06 -24.62
N ILE A 160 -3.29 -11.69 -24.59
CA ILE A 160 -2.40 -11.78 -25.76
C ILE A 160 -1.28 -12.77 -25.50
N LEU A 161 -0.49 -12.55 -24.44
CA LEU A 161 0.67 -13.41 -24.17
C LEU A 161 0.25 -14.80 -23.71
N ASN A 162 -0.69 -14.92 -22.78
CA ASN A 162 -1.11 -16.24 -22.30
C ASN A 162 -1.62 -17.16 -23.44
N PRO A 163 -2.49 -16.70 -24.36
CA PRO A 163 -2.89 -17.53 -25.51
C PRO A 163 -1.79 -17.77 -26.55
N MET A 164 -0.82 -16.85 -26.71
CA MET A 164 0.20 -16.93 -27.76
C MET A 164 1.40 -17.81 -27.39
N ILE A 165 1.91 -17.71 -26.16
CA ILE A 165 3.15 -18.39 -25.73
C ILE A 165 2.90 -19.51 -24.73
N GLY A 166 1.67 -19.63 -24.22
CA GLY A 166 1.29 -20.63 -23.21
C GLY A 166 1.71 -20.25 -21.79
N GLU A 167 1.04 -20.85 -20.81
CA GLU A 167 1.16 -20.52 -19.39
C GLU A 167 2.56 -20.77 -18.83
N THR A 168 3.25 -21.82 -19.30
CA THR A 168 4.61 -22.19 -18.89
C THR A 168 5.69 -21.22 -19.37
N ALA A 169 5.57 -20.65 -20.56
CA ALA A 169 6.51 -19.63 -21.02
C ALA A 169 6.26 -18.28 -20.32
N LEU A 170 4.99 -17.96 -20.05
CA LEU A 170 4.60 -16.76 -19.32
C LEU A 170 5.08 -16.79 -17.87
N SER A 171 4.98 -17.93 -17.19
CA SER A 171 5.48 -18.09 -15.81
C SER A 171 6.99 -17.85 -15.71
N GLY A 172 7.77 -18.34 -16.69
CA GLY A 172 9.21 -18.07 -16.75
C GLY A 172 9.56 -16.59 -16.86
N ILE A 173 8.80 -15.81 -17.66
CA ILE A 173 8.97 -14.35 -17.75
C ILE A 173 8.61 -13.68 -16.42
N LEU A 174 7.53 -14.12 -15.78
CA LEU A 174 7.07 -13.59 -14.51
C LEU A 174 8.08 -13.85 -13.38
N ASP A 175 8.75 -15.00 -13.39
CA ASP A 175 9.78 -15.35 -12.40
C ASP A 175 11.02 -14.45 -12.51
N VAL A 176 11.52 -14.22 -13.73
CA VAL A 176 12.63 -13.28 -13.97
C VAL A 176 12.24 -11.86 -13.55
N THR A 177 11.02 -11.44 -13.92
CA THR A 177 10.49 -10.12 -13.58
C THR A 177 10.29 -9.97 -12.07
N LYS A 178 9.89 -11.03 -11.37
CA LYS A 178 9.75 -11.07 -9.90
C LYS A 178 11.10 -10.82 -9.23
N GLY A 179 12.17 -11.43 -9.71
CA GLY A 179 13.54 -11.17 -9.24
C GLY A 179 13.94 -9.70 -9.39
N LEU A 180 13.79 -9.15 -10.61
CA LEU A 180 14.06 -7.74 -10.90
C LEU A 180 13.24 -6.78 -10.03
N ARG A 181 11.94 -7.05 -9.85
CA ARG A 181 11.06 -6.27 -8.98
C ARG A 181 11.57 -6.21 -7.55
N THR A 182 12.03 -7.35 -7.01
CA THR A 182 12.60 -7.41 -5.66
C THR A 182 13.87 -6.57 -5.56
N TYR A 183 14.79 -6.65 -6.53
CA TYR A 183 16.00 -5.83 -6.53
C TYR A 183 15.70 -4.33 -6.57
N PHE A 184 14.80 -3.89 -7.46
CA PHE A 184 14.42 -2.49 -7.56
C PHE A 184 13.69 -1.98 -6.31
N PHE A 185 12.80 -2.78 -5.70
CA PHE A 185 12.17 -2.40 -4.44
C PHE A 185 13.16 -2.34 -3.28
N SER A 186 14.05 -3.31 -3.15
CA SER A 186 15.09 -3.28 -2.12
C SER A 186 15.98 -2.06 -2.27
N MET A 187 16.42 -1.74 -3.50
CA MET A 187 17.20 -0.54 -3.77
C MET A 187 16.43 0.74 -3.43
N ALA A 188 15.15 0.83 -3.82
CA ALA A 188 14.31 1.98 -3.49
C ALA A 188 14.15 2.15 -1.96
N PHE A 189 13.91 1.07 -1.22
CA PHE A 189 13.78 1.14 0.24
C PHE A 189 15.10 1.46 0.95
N VAL A 190 16.24 0.97 0.44
CA VAL A 190 17.56 1.35 0.94
C VAL A 190 17.79 2.85 0.70
N CYS A 191 17.52 3.36 -0.50
CA CYS A 191 17.65 4.78 -0.80
C CYS A 191 16.74 5.64 0.08
N ILE A 192 15.46 5.27 0.24
CA ILE A 192 14.54 5.97 1.14
C ILE A 192 15.04 5.92 2.59
N GLY A 193 15.57 4.78 3.03
CA GLY A 193 16.16 4.63 4.36
C GLY A 193 17.39 5.51 4.58
N LEU A 194 18.25 5.67 3.57
CA LEU A 194 19.41 6.55 3.60
C LEU A 194 19.03 8.04 3.52
N GLU A 195 17.98 8.38 2.76
CA GLU A 195 17.42 9.74 2.68
C GLU A 195 16.64 10.11 3.96
N THR A 196 16.10 9.11 4.68
CA THR A 196 15.45 9.28 5.97
C THR A 196 16.49 9.64 7.03
N GLY A 197 16.76 10.94 7.17
CA GLY A 197 17.46 11.44 8.34
C GLY A 197 16.61 11.20 9.60
N PHE A 198 17.00 10.27 10.46
CA PHE A 198 16.37 10.09 11.79
C PHE A 198 16.29 11.41 12.60
N LYS A 199 17.16 12.37 12.28
CA LYS A 199 17.18 13.73 12.82
C LYS A 199 16.04 14.63 12.31
N GLU A 200 15.57 14.43 11.07
CA GLU A 200 14.39 15.12 10.51
C GLU A 200 13.08 14.51 11.00
N LEU A 201 13.04 13.19 11.20
CA LEU A 201 11.97 12.54 11.95
C LEU A 201 11.83 13.19 13.33
N GLY A 202 12.94 13.38 14.06
CA GLY A 202 12.94 14.07 15.35
C GLY A 202 12.49 15.53 15.32
N LYS A 203 12.89 16.31 14.30
CA LYS A 203 12.53 17.73 14.16
C LYS A 203 11.08 17.96 13.71
N ASN A 204 10.54 17.10 12.85
CA ASN A 204 9.14 17.18 12.38
C ASN A 204 8.14 16.57 13.39
N ILE A 205 8.61 16.05 14.54
CA ILE A 205 7.80 15.64 15.70
C ILE A 205 7.50 16.83 16.64
N GLU A 206 7.56 18.08 16.18
CA GLU A 206 7.03 19.22 16.96
C GLU A 206 5.53 19.06 17.28
N SER A 207 4.78 18.30 16.46
CA SER A 207 3.42 17.86 16.74
C SER A 207 3.35 16.34 16.75
N ARG A 208 2.78 15.74 17.82
CA ARG A 208 2.53 14.29 17.90
C ARG A 208 1.38 13.82 17.02
N ASP A 209 0.70 14.73 16.32
CA ASP A 209 -0.51 14.44 15.57
C ASP A 209 -0.30 13.47 14.39
N PRO A 210 0.79 13.54 13.58
CA PRO A 210 1.06 12.57 12.51
C PRO A 210 1.17 11.14 13.04
N ILE A 211 1.91 10.94 14.14
CA ILE A 211 2.09 9.62 14.77
C ILE A 211 0.77 9.11 15.31
N LYS A 212 0.00 9.96 16.01
CA LYS A 212 -1.32 9.56 16.54
C LYS A 212 -2.30 9.20 15.43
N LEU A 213 -2.30 9.93 14.31
CA LEU A 213 -3.13 9.60 13.15
C LEU A 213 -2.70 8.27 12.53
N TYR A 214 -1.39 8.06 12.36
CA TYR A 214 -0.86 6.81 11.84
C TYR A 214 -1.24 5.63 12.75
N LEU A 215 -1.04 5.76 14.07
CA LEU A 215 -1.43 4.74 15.05
C LEU A 215 -2.94 4.46 14.99
N PHE A 216 -3.77 5.51 14.98
CA PHE A 216 -5.21 5.34 14.89
C PHE A 216 -5.62 4.64 13.60
N GLY A 217 -5.07 5.07 12.45
CA GLY A 217 -5.31 4.45 11.14
C GLY A 217 -4.86 3.00 11.12
N GLN A 218 -3.67 2.70 11.65
CA GLN A 218 -3.11 1.36 11.68
C GLN A 218 -3.91 0.43 12.60
N THR A 219 -4.30 0.89 13.79
CA THR A 219 -5.15 0.12 14.70
C THR A 219 -6.51 -0.16 14.07
N LEU A 220 -7.12 0.85 13.43
CA LEU A 220 -8.39 0.69 12.75
C LEU A 220 -8.27 -0.29 11.58
N ASN A 221 -7.20 -0.19 10.78
CA ASN A 221 -6.92 -1.15 9.72
C ASN A 221 -6.80 -2.57 10.30
N LEU A 222 -5.94 -2.77 11.30
CA LEU A 222 -5.68 -4.06 11.94
C LEU A 222 -6.95 -4.71 12.51
N VAL A 223 -7.84 -3.92 13.11
CA VAL A 223 -9.11 -4.42 13.65
C VAL A 223 -10.10 -4.74 12.53
N LEU A 224 -10.26 -3.84 11.54
CA LEU A 224 -11.21 -4.04 10.45
C LEU A 224 -10.82 -5.23 9.56
N THR A 225 -9.54 -5.38 9.24
CA THR A 225 -9.04 -6.51 8.45
C THR A 225 -9.20 -7.83 9.20
N LEU A 226 -9.00 -7.84 10.52
CA LEU A 226 -9.25 -9.03 11.33
C LEU A 226 -10.74 -9.40 11.35
N ILE A 227 -11.63 -8.43 11.60
CA ILE A 227 -13.08 -8.64 11.59
C ILE A 227 -13.52 -9.17 10.23
N PHE A 228 -13.02 -8.57 9.15
CA PHE A 228 -13.37 -8.98 7.79
C PHE A 228 -12.84 -10.37 7.46
N ALA A 229 -11.60 -10.70 7.86
CA ALA A 229 -11.02 -12.03 7.67
C ALA A 229 -11.81 -13.10 8.44
N LEU A 230 -12.16 -12.84 9.70
CA LEU A 230 -12.98 -13.74 10.52
C LEU A 230 -14.40 -13.91 9.95
N PHE A 231 -15.02 -12.83 9.51
CA PHE A 231 -16.36 -12.88 8.93
C PHE A 231 -16.39 -13.66 7.61
N LEU A 232 -15.45 -13.36 6.71
CA LEU A 232 -15.45 -13.93 5.36
C LEU A 232 -14.99 -15.40 5.37
N PHE A 233 -13.92 -15.73 6.09
CA PHE A 233 -13.33 -17.07 6.09
C PHE A 233 -13.74 -17.93 7.29
N GLY A 234 -14.25 -17.33 8.37
CA GLY A 234 -14.80 -18.07 9.50
C GLY A 234 -16.29 -18.35 9.40
N LEU A 235 -17.06 -17.46 8.74
CA LEU A 235 -18.53 -17.50 8.76
C LEU A 235 -19.15 -17.77 7.39
N ILE A 236 -18.66 -17.11 6.33
CA ILE A 236 -19.22 -17.26 4.97
C ILE A 236 -18.58 -18.43 4.21
N MET A 237 -17.26 -18.62 4.33
CA MET A 237 -16.52 -19.70 3.67
C MET A 237 -15.70 -20.53 4.66
N PRO A 238 -16.35 -21.19 5.65
CA PRO A 238 -15.64 -22.11 6.53
C PRO A 238 -15.14 -23.30 5.71
N ARG A 239 -13.81 -23.44 5.61
CA ARG A 239 -13.13 -24.63 5.09
C ARG A 239 -12.25 -25.22 6.18
#